data_AF-A0AAJ1CER6-F1
#
_entry.id   AF-A0AAJ1CER6-F1
#
_cell.length_a   1.000
_cell.length_b   1.000
_cell.length_c   1.000
_cell.angle_alpha   90.00
_cell.angle_beta   90.00
_cell.angle_gamma   90.00
#
_symmetry.space_group_name_H-M   'P 1'
#
loop_
_entity.id
_entity.type
_entity.pdbx_description
1 polymer ?
#
loop_
_entity_poly.entity_id
_entity_poly.type
_entity_poly.pdbx_seq_one_letter_code
_entity_poly.pdbx_strand_id
1 'polypeptide(L)'
;MEIGLVVALSLVIVAFTYTPDEYRIQKVAVDVMPVDVDIVPVTTDAPKQKPQKVEVKALSQLIEVIPNHRFVQTDLTFEDFDPDAIVEIVPPAKDEDFADDTIFITAETMPSFQDGDLNTFRAWVMQNVKFPQVALENRIQGRVVLSFVIDKDGRLTNIEVLQSPDRSLSEEAIRVLNKSPKWSPGKQRNQAVRVKYTLPVDFRVQN
;
A
#
# COMPACT_ATOMS: atom_id res chain seq x y z
N MET A 1 60.75 -12.98 16.17
CA MET A 1 59.30 -13.22 15.99
C MET A 1 58.65 -12.13 15.13
N GLU A 2 59.40 -11.24 14.47
CA GLU A 2 58.79 -10.11 13.74
C GLU A 2 58.30 -10.45 12.33
N ILE A 3 58.80 -11.52 11.70
CA ILE A 3 58.45 -11.87 10.31
C ILE A 3 56.96 -12.24 10.18
N GLY A 4 56.39 -12.90 11.19
CA GLY A 4 54.96 -13.27 11.18
C GLY A 4 54.03 -12.06 11.25
N LEU A 5 54.42 -11.00 11.96
CA LEU A 5 53.65 -9.77 12.07
C LEU A 5 53.63 -9.02 10.73
N VAL A 6 54.76 -8.98 10.03
CA VAL A 6 54.86 -8.33 8.71
C VAL A 6 54.00 -9.06 7.68
N VAL A 7 53.98 -10.41 7.69
CA VAL A 7 53.14 -11.21 6.77
C VAL A 7 51.65 -11.07 7.07
N ALA A 8 51.26 -11.04 8.34
CA ALA A 8 49.87 -10.82 8.72
C ALA A 8 49.39 -9.40 8.36
N LEU A 9 50.22 -8.38 8.59
CA LEU A 9 49.89 -6.99 8.28
C LEU A 9 49.73 -6.78 6.77
N SER A 10 50.58 -7.41 5.96
CA SER A 10 50.50 -7.32 4.50
C SER A 10 49.25 -8.01 3.95
N LEU A 11 48.83 -9.14 4.51
CA LEU A 11 47.56 -9.78 4.15
C LEU A 11 46.34 -8.92 4.47
N VAL A 12 46.33 -8.25 5.62
CA VAL A 12 45.22 -7.35 6.01
C VAL A 12 45.15 -6.15 5.09
N ILE A 13 46.29 -5.54 4.74
CA ILE A 13 46.31 -4.40 3.82
C ILE A 13 45.77 -4.83 2.44
N VAL A 14 46.20 -5.98 1.91
CA VAL A 14 45.70 -6.49 0.62
C VAL A 14 44.19 -6.74 0.67
N ALA A 15 43.67 -7.31 1.77
CA ALA A 15 42.24 -7.56 1.93
C ALA A 15 41.40 -6.27 1.96
N PHE A 16 41.91 -5.20 2.58
CA PHE A 16 41.22 -3.90 2.61
C PHE A 16 41.36 -3.10 1.32
N THR A 17 42.44 -3.28 0.57
CA THR A 17 42.58 -2.69 -0.78
C THR A 17 41.74 -3.40 -1.84
N TYR A 18 41.25 -4.60 -1.54
CA TYR A 18 40.36 -5.33 -2.42
C TYR A 18 38.94 -4.82 -2.25
N THR A 19 38.66 -3.67 -2.87
CA THR A 19 37.29 -3.16 -3.02
C THR A 19 36.59 -4.01 -4.10
N PRO A 20 35.54 -4.78 -3.79
CA PRO A 20 34.77 -5.46 -4.82
C PRO A 20 34.06 -4.41 -5.68
N ASP A 21 34.07 -4.59 -7.01
CA ASP A 21 33.42 -3.68 -7.95
C ASP A 21 31.95 -3.46 -7.56
N GLU A 22 31.62 -2.23 -7.18
CA GLU A 22 30.23 -1.83 -6.97
C GLU A 22 29.45 -1.99 -8.28
N TYR A 23 28.35 -2.75 -8.25
CA TYR A 23 27.41 -2.85 -9.37
C TYR A 23 26.79 -1.47 -9.62
N ARG A 24 27.40 -0.73 -10.55
CA ARG A 24 26.87 0.53 -11.06
C ARG A 24 25.64 0.23 -11.91
N ILE A 25 24.46 0.54 -11.38
CA ILE A 25 23.22 0.56 -12.17
C ILE A 25 23.45 1.55 -13.32
N GLN A 26 23.66 1.03 -14.53
CA GLN A 26 23.70 1.83 -15.73
C GLN A 26 22.28 2.34 -15.95
N LYS A 27 22.06 3.65 -15.75
CA LYS A 27 20.80 4.28 -16.12
C LYS A 27 20.59 4.04 -17.62
N VAL A 28 19.61 3.20 -17.94
CA VAL A 28 19.11 3.01 -19.30
C VAL A 28 18.58 4.37 -19.75
N ALA A 29 19.23 4.98 -20.74
CA ALA A 29 18.65 6.11 -21.45
C ALA A 29 17.42 5.56 -22.18
N VAL A 30 16.24 6.04 -21.80
CA VAL A 30 15.01 5.76 -22.53
C VAL A 30 15.12 6.58 -23.82
N ASP A 31 15.55 5.92 -24.89
CA ASP A 31 15.52 6.49 -26.23
C ASP A 31 14.05 6.45 -26.69
N VAL A 32 13.34 7.54 -26.43
CA VAL A 32 11.98 7.73 -26.93
C VAL A 32 12.13 8.05 -28.41
N MET A 33 11.93 7.04 -29.27
CA MET A 33 11.75 7.29 -30.70
C MET A 33 10.55 8.22 -30.88
N PRO A 34 10.68 9.37 -31.57
CA PRO A 34 9.53 10.17 -31.92
C PRO A 34 8.68 9.38 -32.93
N VAL A 35 7.43 9.09 -32.57
CA VAL A 35 6.42 8.64 -33.52
C VAL A 35 6.03 9.87 -34.35
N ASP A 36 6.40 9.88 -35.63
CA ASP A 36 5.87 10.85 -36.58
C ASP A 36 4.36 10.64 -36.71
N VAL A 37 3.58 11.56 -36.15
CA VAL A 37 2.13 11.62 -36.34
C VAL A 37 1.87 12.49 -37.56
N ASP A 38 1.54 11.87 -38.69
CA ASP A 38 1.05 12.55 -39.88
C ASP A 38 -0.23 13.33 -39.54
N ILE A 39 -0.10 14.66 -39.55
CA ILE A 39 -1.16 15.63 -39.33
C ILE A 39 -2.10 15.62 -40.55
N VAL A 40 -3.31 15.07 -40.41
CA VAL A 40 -4.38 15.33 -41.38
C VAL A 40 -4.88 16.77 -41.23
N PRO A 41 -5.00 17.56 -42.33
CA PRO A 41 -5.37 18.97 -42.24
C PRO A 41 -6.84 19.16 -41.82
N VAL A 42 -7.00 20.15 -40.94
CA VAL A 42 -8.25 20.70 -40.42
C VAL A 42 -9.24 21.03 -41.54
N THR A 43 -10.45 20.49 -41.44
CA THR A 43 -11.63 21.08 -42.08
C THR A 43 -12.51 21.75 -41.03
N THR A 44 -13.02 22.90 -41.44
CA THR A 44 -13.60 23.99 -40.68
C THR A 44 -15.12 23.82 -40.47
N ASP A 45 -15.58 24.26 -39.31
CA ASP A 45 -16.93 24.73 -38.91
C ASP A 45 -18.16 23.78 -38.92
N ALA A 46 -18.63 23.51 -37.69
CA ALA A 46 -20.05 23.36 -37.36
C ALA A 46 -20.39 24.26 -36.14
N PRO A 47 -21.59 24.86 -36.07
CA PRO A 47 -21.89 25.95 -35.14
C PRO A 47 -21.91 25.50 -33.68
N LYS A 48 -21.22 26.30 -32.85
CA LYS A 48 -21.19 26.23 -31.40
C LYS A 48 -22.62 26.18 -30.82
N GLN A 49 -23.00 25.07 -30.19
CA GLN A 49 -23.90 25.19 -29.05
C GLN A 49 -23.13 25.93 -27.95
N LYS A 50 -23.66 27.07 -27.51
CA LYS A 50 -23.10 27.80 -26.37
C LYS A 50 -23.02 26.83 -25.19
N PRO A 51 -21.82 26.51 -24.67
CA PRO A 51 -21.73 25.87 -23.37
C PRO A 51 -22.39 26.81 -22.37
N GLN A 52 -23.40 26.34 -21.65
CA GLN A 52 -23.83 27.04 -20.45
C GLN A 52 -22.58 27.26 -19.60
N LYS A 53 -22.31 28.52 -19.25
CA LYS A 53 -21.27 28.90 -18.32
C LYS A 53 -21.65 28.26 -16.99
N VAL A 54 -21.19 27.03 -16.75
CA VAL A 54 -21.09 26.53 -15.39
C VAL A 54 -20.03 27.41 -14.76
N GLU A 55 -20.50 28.40 -14.01
CA GLU A 55 -19.67 29.22 -13.15
C GLU A 55 -19.09 28.28 -12.10
N VAL A 56 -17.95 27.68 -12.43
CA VAL A 56 -17.16 26.95 -11.45
C VAL A 56 -16.66 28.01 -10.49
N LYS A 57 -17.41 28.21 -9.40
CA LYS A 57 -17.00 29.04 -8.28
C LYS A 57 -15.75 28.36 -7.73
N ALA A 58 -14.59 28.81 -8.20
CA ALA A 58 -13.30 28.33 -7.74
C ALA A 58 -13.19 28.72 -6.26
N LEU A 59 -13.45 27.77 -5.37
CA LEU A 59 -12.99 27.87 -3.99
C LEU A 59 -11.50 27.53 -4.01
N SER A 60 -10.69 28.47 -4.49
CA SER A 60 -9.27 28.50 -4.14
C SER A 60 -9.20 28.92 -2.68
N GLN A 61 -9.44 27.97 -1.77
CA GLN A 61 -9.11 28.14 -0.37
C GLN A 61 -7.60 28.21 -0.27
N LEU A 62 -7.10 29.44 -0.17
CA LEU A 62 -5.75 29.78 0.22
C LEU A 62 -5.41 28.96 1.48
N ILE A 63 -4.46 28.04 1.37
CA ILE A 63 -3.83 27.45 2.56
C ILE A 63 -2.99 28.57 3.17
N GLU A 64 -3.57 29.30 4.11
CA GLU A 64 -2.80 30.21 4.96
C GLU A 64 -1.99 29.33 5.92
N VAL A 65 -0.68 29.23 5.68
CA VAL A 65 0.25 28.60 6.61
C VAL A 65 0.21 29.40 7.91
N ILE A 66 -0.52 28.91 8.91
CA ILE A 66 -0.60 29.53 10.23
C ILE A 66 0.78 29.38 10.89
N PRO A 67 1.51 30.46 11.20
CA PRO A 67 2.70 30.36 12.04
C PRO A 67 2.28 29.95 13.45
N ASN A 68 3.00 28.99 14.05
CA ASN A 68 2.86 28.58 15.44
C ASN A 68 3.15 29.76 16.39
N HIS A 69 2.16 30.65 16.62
CA HIS A 69 2.04 31.55 17.78
C HIS A 69 0.73 32.38 17.79
N ARG A 70 -0.38 31.87 17.21
CA ARG A 70 -1.69 32.50 17.41
C ARG A 70 -2.27 32.08 18.75
N PHE A 71 -2.17 32.95 19.76
CA PHE A 71 -3.06 32.91 20.91
C PHE A 71 -4.49 33.10 20.38
N VAL A 72 -5.37 32.14 20.67
CA VAL A 72 -6.80 32.31 20.41
C VAL A 72 -7.26 33.47 21.29
N GLN A 73 -7.51 34.63 20.70
CA GLN A 73 -8.28 35.68 21.38
C GLN A 73 -9.74 35.19 21.36
N THR A 74 -10.10 34.40 22.36
CA THR A 74 -11.48 34.22 22.73
C THR A 74 -11.94 35.54 23.34
N ASP A 75 -12.93 36.20 22.73
CA ASP A 75 -13.70 37.29 23.35
C ASP A 75 -14.62 36.73 24.47
N LEU A 76 -14.10 35.84 25.31
CA LEU A 76 -14.76 35.31 26.49
C LEU A 76 -14.02 35.89 27.68
N THR A 77 -14.65 36.86 28.33
CA THR A 77 -14.12 37.46 29.55
C THR A 77 -14.49 36.53 30.70
N PHE A 78 -13.70 36.44 31.76
CA PHE A 78 -14.02 35.58 32.93
C PHE A 78 -15.39 35.88 33.56
N GLU A 79 -16.01 37.00 33.22
CA GLU A 79 -17.35 37.43 33.62
C GLU A 79 -18.48 36.69 32.88
N ASP A 80 -18.20 36.05 31.74
CA ASP A 80 -19.17 35.23 30.99
C ASP A 80 -19.30 33.79 31.52
N PHE A 81 -18.47 33.44 32.52
CA PHE A 81 -18.52 32.15 33.19
C PHE A 81 -19.47 32.25 34.38
N ASP A 82 -20.72 31.83 34.20
CA ASP A 82 -21.68 31.70 35.30
C ASP A 82 -21.28 30.47 36.17
N PRO A 83 -20.82 30.68 37.42
CA PRO A 83 -20.40 29.57 38.29
C PRO A 83 -21.55 28.66 38.73
N ASP A 84 -22.80 29.13 38.59
CA ASP A 84 -24.02 28.37 38.87
C ASP A 84 -24.61 27.74 37.59
N ALA A 85 -24.02 28.00 36.41
CA ALA A 85 -24.40 27.30 35.19
C ALA A 85 -24.07 25.82 35.34
N ILE A 86 -25.14 25.03 35.34
CA ILE A 86 -25.06 23.57 35.33
C ILE A 86 -24.36 23.19 34.03
N VAL A 87 -23.08 22.80 34.13
CA VAL A 87 -22.39 22.15 33.03
C VAL A 87 -23.15 20.86 32.77
N GLU A 88 -24.00 20.87 31.75
CA GLU A 88 -24.62 19.66 31.25
C GLU A 88 -23.47 18.80 30.73
N ILE A 89 -23.03 17.85 31.57
CA ILE A 89 -22.07 16.83 31.18
C ILE A 89 -22.82 16.00 30.15
N VAL A 90 -22.69 16.39 28.87
CA VAL A 90 -23.14 15.55 27.77
C VAL A 90 -22.41 14.22 27.97
N PRO A 91 -23.12 13.13 28.30
CA PRO A 91 -22.46 11.85 28.48
C PRO A 91 -21.65 11.57 27.22
N PRO A 92 -20.40 11.06 27.35
CA PRO A 92 -19.58 10.77 26.19
C PRO A 92 -20.43 9.96 25.22
N ALA A 93 -20.51 10.45 23.98
CA ALA A 93 -21.36 9.89 22.95
C ALA A 93 -21.22 8.36 22.99
N LYS A 94 -22.35 7.71 23.28
CA LYS A 94 -22.54 6.27 23.36
C LYS A 94 -21.72 5.62 22.25
N ASP A 95 -20.84 4.69 22.63
CA ASP A 95 -19.94 3.98 21.71
C ASP A 95 -20.64 3.72 20.39
N GLU A 96 -20.14 4.32 19.30
CA GLU A 96 -20.68 4.03 17.97
C GLU A 96 -20.54 2.52 17.77
N ASP A 97 -21.69 1.83 17.78
CA ASP A 97 -21.77 0.44 17.41
C ASP A 97 -21.11 0.34 16.02
N PHE A 98 -19.88 -0.18 15.97
CA PHE A 98 -19.14 -0.30 14.72
C PHE A 98 -20.05 -1.05 13.76
N ALA A 99 -20.55 -0.33 12.76
CA ALA A 99 -21.38 -0.94 11.73
C ALA A 99 -20.61 -2.17 11.25
N ASP A 100 -21.27 -3.32 11.33
CA ASP A 100 -20.69 -4.66 11.22
C ASP A 100 -19.89 -4.89 9.92
N ASP A 101 -20.03 -3.95 8.98
CA ASP A 101 -19.48 -3.94 7.64
C ASP A 101 -18.29 -2.99 7.43
N THR A 102 -17.84 -2.28 8.46
CA THR A 102 -16.65 -1.42 8.34
C THR A 102 -15.38 -2.26 8.18
N ILE A 103 -14.70 -2.07 7.04
CA ILE A 103 -13.44 -2.73 6.72
C ILE A 103 -12.29 -1.82 7.14
N PHE A 104 -11.47 -2.28 8.08
CA PHE A 104 -10.32 -1.55 8.58
C PHE A 104 -9.08 -1.84 7.73
N ILE A 105 -8.22 -0.84 7.52
CA ILE A 105 -6.89 -1.04 6.93
C ILE A 105 -5.85 -1.29 8.04
N THR A 106 -6.12 -0.78 9.24
CA THR A 106 -5.28 -0.92 10.42
C THR A 106 -6.19 -1.08 11.63
N ALA A 107 -5.89 -2.05 12.47
CA ALA A 107 -6.55 -2.31 13.75
C ALA A 107 -5.53 -2.29 14.88
N GLU A 108 -5.99 -2.11 16.12
CA GLU A 108 -5.16 -2.19 17.33
C GLU A 108 -4.42 -3.53 17.41
N THR A 109 -5.14 -4.62 17.17
CA THR A 109 -4.54 -5.95 17.00
C THR A 109 -4.72 -6.39 15.56
N MET A 110 -3.61 -6.54 14.84
CA MET A 110 -3.61 -7.02 13.46
C MET A 110 -3.90 -8.52 13.39
N PRO A 111 -4.61 -9.00 12.33
CA PRO A 111 -4.78 -10.42 12.09
C PRO A 111 -3.44 -11.17 11.96
N SER A 112 -3.41 -12.40 12.48
CA SER A 112 -2.22 -13.27 12.44
C SER A 112 -2.51 -14.57 11.70
N PHE A 113 -1.52 -15.07 10.96
CA PHE A 113 -1.60 -16.32 10.21
C PHE A 113 -0.71 -17.38 10.86
N GLN A 114 -1.32 -18.42 11.46
CA GLN A 114 -0.60 -19.50 12.16
C GLN A 114 0.45 -18.96 13.14
N ASP A 115 0.04 -18.03 14.02
CA ASP A 115 0.89 -17.32 14.99
C ASP A 115 2.02 -16.49 14.37
N GLY A 116 1.96 -16.22 13.07
CA GLY A 116 2.88 -15.35 12.33
C GLY A 116 2.19 -14.15 11.69
N ASP A 117 2.95 -13.43 10.88
CA ASP A 117 2.49 -12.22 10.19
C ASP A 117 2.11 -12.50 8.72
N LEU A 118 1.75 -11.43 8.01
CA LEU A 118 1.54 -11.45 6.55
C LEU A 118 2.74 -12.04 5.78
N ASN A 119 3.96 -11.90 6.29
CA ASN A 119 5.16 -12.50 5.68
C ASN A 119 5.14 -14.04 5.73
N THR A 120 4.70 -14.62 6.85
CA THR A 120 4.52 -16.07 7.00
C THR A 120 3.47 -16.57 6.02
N PHE A 121 2.37 -15.81 5.87
CA PHE A 121 1.37 -16.10 4.86
C PHE A 121 1.92 -16.03 3.44
N ARG A 122 2.71 -15.00 3.11
CA ARG A 122 3.36 -14.88 1.79
C ARG A 122 4.24 -16.09 1.48
N ALA A 123 5.05 -16.52 2.44
CA ALA A 123 5.89 -17.71 2.30
C ALA A 123 5.05 -18.98 2.08
N TRP A 124 3.96 -19.15 2.84
CA TRP A 124 3.02 -20.24 2.65
C TRP A 124 2.38 -20.22 1.26
N VAL A 125 1.94 -19.04 0.79
CA VAL A 125 1.39 -18.88 -0.57
C VAL A 125 2.44 -19.30 -1.61
N MET A 126 3.67 -18.81 -1.51
CA MET A 126 4.74 -19.17 -2.45
C MET A 126 5.06 -20.67 -2.46
N GLN A 127 4.89 -21.38 -1.34
CA GLN A 127 5.08 -22.84 -1.28
C GLN A 127 3.90 -23.62 -1.90
N ASN A 128 2.69 -23.04 -1.91
CA ASN A 128 1.47 -23.70 -2.39
C ASN A 128 1.07 -23.30 -3.82
N VAL A 129 1.68 -22.24 -4.34
CA VAL A 129 1.53 -21.75 -5.72
C VAL A 129 2.31 -22.67 -6.66
N LYS A 130 1.64 -23.10 -7.73
CA LYS A 130 2.24 -23.84 -8.83
C LYS A 130 2.27 -22.98 -10.07
N PHE A 131 3.41 -22.90 -10.74
CA PHE A 131 3.49 -22.12 -11.97
C PHE A 131 2.60 -22.75 -13.07
N PRO A 132 1.59 -22.03 -13.61
CA PRO A 132 0.73 -22.56 -14.66
C PRO A 132 1.51 -22.87 -15.93
N GLN A 133 1.24 -24.02 -16.56
CA GLN A 133 1.95 -24.45 -17.77
C GLN A 133 1.80 -23.43 -18.91
N VAL A 134 0.61 -22.83 -19.07
CA VAL A 134 0.35 -21.79 -20.07
C VAL A 134 1.26 -20.58 -19.90
N ALA A 135 1.50 -20.15 -18.65
CA ALA A 135 2.41 -19.05 -18.39
C ALA A 135 3.88 -19.46 -18.64
N LEU A 136 4.23 -20.72 -18.39
CA LEU A 136 5.58 -21.24 -18.57
C LEU A 136 5.96 -21.33 -20.05
N GLU A 137 5.05 -21.85 -20.89
CA GLU A 137 5.22 -21.96 -22.34
C GLU A 137 5.40 -20.59 -22.99
N ASN A 138 4.64 -19.59 -22.52
CA ASN A 138 4.71 -18.22 -22.99
C ASN A 138 5.80 -17.38 -22.30
N ARG A 139 6.60 -17.99 -21.39
CA ARG A 139 7.65 -17.33 -20.60
C ARG A 139 7.17 -16.07 -19.86
N ILE A 140 5.90 -16.08 -19.43
CA ILE A 140 5.27 -14.97 -18.73
C ILE A 140 5.64 -15.05 -17.26
N GLN A 141 6.31 -14.03 -16.76
CA GLN A 141 6.71 -13.89 -15.36
C GLN A 141 6.43 -12.49 -14.86
N GLY A 142 6.28 -12.33 -13.55
CA GLY A 142 6.02 -11.01 -12.97
C GLY A 142 5.37 -11.07 -11.61
N ARG A 143 4.96 -9.89 -11.13
CA ARG A 143 4.33 -9.72 -9.83
C ARG A 143 2.82 -9.61 -9.98
N VAL A 144 2.10 -10.48 -9.27
CA VAL A 144 0.65 -10.37 -9.10
C VAL A 144 0.39 -9.70 -7.76
N VAL A 145 -0.40 -8.63 -7.75
CA VAL A 145 -0.82 -7.93 -6.53
C VAL A 145 -2.29 -8.19 -6.32
N LEU A 146 -2.64 -8.80 -5.18
CA LEU A 146 -4.03 -9.07 -4.79
C LEU A 146 -4.36 -8.32 -3.51
N SER A 147 -5.62 -7.91 -3.36
CA SER A 147 -6.17 -7.49 -2.09
C SER A 147 -7.25 -8.44 -1.63
N PHE A 148 -7.37 -8.62 -0.31
CA PHE A 148 -8.40 -9.47 0.28
C PHE A 148 -8.76 -8.94 1.67
N VAL A 149 -9.92 -9.34 2.17
CA VAL A 149 -10.40 -8.99 3.50
C VAL A 149 -10.34 -10.23 4.38
N ILE A 150 -9.82 -10.09 5.59
CA ILE A 150 -9.90 -11.11 6.62
C ILE A 150 -11.14 -10.80 7.44
N ASP A 151 -12.10 -11.73 7.43
CA ASP A 151 -13.34 -11.60 8.17
C ASP A 151 -13.14 -11.84 9.68
N LYS A 152 -14.16 -11.54 10.47
CA LYS A 152 -14.20 -11.77 11.92
C LYS A 152 -14.03 -13.24 12.29
N ASP A 153 -14.42 -14.15 11.39
CA ASP A 153 -14.23 -15.60 11.51
C ASP A 153 -12.83 -16.09 11.10
N GLY A 154 -11.95 -15.18 10.68
CA GLY A 154 -10.62 -15.51 10.17
C GLY A 154 -10.59 -16.08 8.76
N ARG A 155 -11.70 -16.03 8.03
CA ARG A 155 -11.77 -16.47 6.63
C ARG A 155 -11.36 -15.33 5.71
N LEU A 156 -10.75 -15.67 4.58
CA LEU A 156 -10.50 -14.71 3.52
C LEU A 156 -11.77 -14.51 2.70
N THR A 157 -12.17 -13.26 2.54
CA THR A 157 -13.32 -12.81 1.73
C THR A 157 -12.88 -11.65 0.83
N ASN A 158 -13.72 -11.34 -0.17
CA ASN A 158 -13.51 -10.24 -1.12
C ASN A 158 -12.09 -10.19 -1.74
N ILE A 159 -11.69 -11.29 -2.39
CA ILE A 159 -10.39 -11.38 -3.07
C ILE A 159 -10.48 -10.65 -4.42
N GLU A 160 -9.71 -9.57 -4.55
CA GLU A 160 -9.62 -8.73 -5.73
C GLU A 160 -8.20 -8.75 -6.30
N VAL A 161 -8.06 -8.84 -7.62
CA VAL A 161 -6.77 -8.72 -8.30
C VAL A 161 -6.54 -7.26 -8.65
N LEU A 162 -5.56 -6.63 -8.03
CA LEU A 162 -5.22 -5.22 -8.29
C LEU A 162 -4.31 -5.08 -9.52
N GLN A 163 -3.37 -6.01 -9.68
CA GLN A 163 -2.43 -6.02 -10.79
C GLN A 163 -2.01 -7.45 -11.10
N SER A 164 -2.00 -7.81 -12.39
CA SER A 164 -1.45 -9.08 -12.84
C SER A 164 -0.86 -8.94 -14.24
N PRO A 165 0.31 -9.55 -14.53
CA PRO A 165 0.86 -9.58 -15.88
C PRO A 165 0.08 -10.53 -16.80
N ASP A 166 -0.57 -11.58 -16.26
CA ASP A 166 -1.42 -12.49 -17.03
C ASP A 166 -2.54 -13.07 -16.16
N ARG A 167 -3.64 -13.45 -16.80
CA ARG A 167 -4.81 -14.03 -16.12
C ARG A 167 -4.48 -15.37 -15.47
N SER A 168 -3.69 -16.22 -16.13
CA SER A 168 -3.35 -17.56 -15.63
C SER A 168 -2.64 -17.51 -14.28
N LEU A 169 -1.75 -16.53 -14.09
CA LEU A 169 -1.04 -16.33 -12.82
C LEU A 169 -1.97 -15.84 -11.71
N SER A 170 -2.89 -14.93 -12.03
CA SER A 170 -3.86 -14.43 -11.06
C SER A 170 -4.85 -15.51 -10.62
N GLU A 171 -5.31 -16.36 -11.53
CA GLU A 171 -6.24 -17.47 -11.22
C GLU A 171 -5.58 -18.48 -10.27
N GLU A 172 -4.32 -18.80 -10.49
CA GLU A 172 -3.57 -19.68 -9.60
C GLU A 172 -3.37 -19.06 -8.21
N ALA A 173 -3.05 -17.77 -8.14
CA ALA A 173 -2.95 -17.06 -6.87
C ALA A 173 -4.30 -17.12 -6.12
N ILE A 174 -5.40 -16.79 -6.78
CA ILE A 174 -6.76 -16.87 -6.20
C ILE A 174 -7.06 -18.30 -5.71
N ARG A 175 -6.69 -19.33 -6.49
CA ARG A 175 -6.87 -20.74 -6.10
C ARG A 175 -6.14 -21.07 -4.79
N VAL A 176 -4.95 -20.52 -4.57
CA VAL A 176 -4.18 -20.74 -3.34
C VAL A 176 -4.75 -19.94 -2.18
N LEU A 177 -5.13 -18.69 -2.39
CA LEU A 177 -5.81 -17.89 -1.35
C LEU A 177 -7.10 -18.54 -0.89
N ASN A 178 -7.90 -19.12 -1.78
CA ASN A 178 -9.12 -19.86 -1.42
C ASN A 178 -8.85 -21.14 -0.60
N LYS A 179 -7.63 -21.68 -0.65
CA LYS A 179 -7.20 -22.84 0.15
C LYS A 179 -6.52 -22.43 1.46
N SER A 180 -6.46 -21.15 1.78
CA SER A 180 -5.81 -20.67 3.00
C SER A 180 -6.51 -21.27 4.24
N PRO A 181 -5.74 -21.71 5.26
CA PRO A 181 -6.33 -22.00 6.55
C PRO A 181 -6.88 -20.72 7.20
N LYS A 182 -7.68 -20.90 8.25
CA LYS A 182 -8.27 -19.78 8.99
C LYS A 182 -7.17 -18.96 9.68
N TRP A 183 -7.34 -17.65 9.66
CA TRP A 183 -6.52 -16.67 10.35
C TRP A 183 -7.07 -16.37 11.74
N SER A 184 -6.23 -15.81 12.60
CA SER A 184 -6.68 -15.14 13.81
C SER A 184 -7.21 -13.76 13.41
N PRO A 185 -8.47 -13.41 13.74
CA PRO A 185 -9.07 -12.14 13.34
C PRO A 185 -8.41 -10.96 14.05
N GLY A 186 -8.50 -9.80 13.41
CA GLY A 186 -8.06 -8.54 14.00
C GLY A 186 -9.01 -8.14 15.12
N LYS A 187 -8.49 -7.40 16.11
CA LYS A 187 -9.29 -6.90 17.22
C LYS A 187 -9.15 -5.39 17.37
N GLN A 188 -10.28 -4.74 17.62
CA GLN A 188 -10.38 -3.31 17.94
C GLN A 188 -11.27 -3.18 19.16
N ARG A 189 -10.80 -2.53 20.23
CA ARG A 189 -11.58 -2.38 21.49
C ARG A 189 -12.16 -3.72 21.97
N ASN A 190 -11.36 -4.78 21.88
CA ASN A 190 -11.72 -6.16 22.23
C ASN A 190 -12.82 -6.83 21.37
N GLN A 191 -13.25 -6.21 20.26
CA GLN A 191 -14.18 -6.78 19.28
C GLN A 191 -13.45 -7.25 18.03
N ALA A 192 -13.90 -8.36 17.42
CA ALA A 192 -13.36 -8.84 16.16
C ALA A 192 -13.78 -7.93 15.01
N VAL A 193 -12.81 -7.49 14.21
CA VAL A 193 -13.02 -6.57 13.08
C VAL A 193 -12.51 -7.13 11.77
N ARG A 194 -13.11 -6.69 10.66
CA ARG A 194 -12.68 -7.06 9.32
C ARG A 194 -11.50 -6.20 8.90
N VAL A 195 -10.45 -6.82 8.38
CA VAL A 195 -9.22 -6.10 8.00
C VAL A 195 -8.84 -6.40 6.56
N LYS A 196 -8.61 -5.34 5.76
CA LYS A 196 -8.13 -5.46 4.37
C LYS A 196 -6.62 -5.56 4.34
N TYR A 197 -6.12 -6.54 3.60
CA TYR A 197 -4.71 -6.71 3.28
C TYR A 197 -4.45 -6.67 1.79
N THR A 198 -3.21 -6.35 1.45
CA THR A 198 -2.68 -6.43 0.08
C THR A 198 -1.44 -7.31 0.09
N LEU A 199 -1.41 -8.30 -0.79
CA LEU A 199 -0.33 -9.27 -0.91
C LEU A 199 0.27 -9.24 -2.33
N PRO A 200 1.54 -8.85 -2.47
CA PRO A 200 2.30 -9.07 -3.69
C PRO A 200 2.86 -10.51 -3.72
N VAL A 201 2.56 -11.23 -4.79
CA VAL A 201 3.07 -12.57 -5.10
C VAL A 201 3.96 -12.48 -6.34
N ASP A 202 5.23 -12.86 -6.19
CA ASP A 202 6.20 -12.84 -7.29
C ASP A 202 6.25 -14.22 -7.95
N PHE A 203 5.90 -14.28 -9.24
CA PHE A 203 6.04 -15.46 -10.07
C PHE A 203 7.31 -15.33 -10.90
N ARG A 204 8.29 -16.21 -10.61
CA ARG A 204 9.54 -16.30 -11.35
C ARG A 204 9.79 -17.76 -11.71
N VAL A 205 10.24 -17.98 -12.94
CA VAL A 205 10.75 -19.29 -13.34
C VAL A 205 12.10 -19.46 -12.67
N GLN A 206 12.24 -20.46 -11.81
CA GLN A 206 13.54 -20.84 -11.25
C GLN A 206 14.34 -21.49 -12.39
N ASN A 207 15.42 -20.82 -12.81
CA ASN A 207 16.41 -21.38 -13.72
C ASN A 207 17.35 -22.33 -12.96
#